data_AF-A0A397IYA2-F1
#
_entry.id   AF-A0A397IYA2-F1
#
_cell.length_a   1.000
_cell.length_b   1.000
_cell.length_c   1.000
_cell.angle_alpha   90.00
_cell.angle_beta   90.00
_cell.angle_gamma   90.00
#
_symmetry.space_group_name_H-M   'P 1'
#
loop_
_entity.id
_entity.type
_entity.pdbx_description
1 polymer ?
#
loop_
_entity_poly.entity_id
_entity_poly.type
_entity_poly.pdbx_seq_one_letter_code
_entity_poly.pdbx_strand_id
1 'polypeptide(L)'
;MENKIPIKNFNINPINEFSIIQENNENNSTYGLIRKINVIRHQGKHTYYYQYNILNLRNYPTNVRYTQRSRHRIPNGYRIQVLIYEREIICQTNYEFNGKVMYKVTWKEKDRKKCYVNSLRSASDAAKQFKITNAKGSTLSGVILFGLDLECIELRRENKENILPINLKKKKPFSNLKSRSQKNKRLKKLALDINSNTKDLFDSHRFSNINLDSLKLNIQGQFIRIKFSNFNNELESQIQLDSIIHVCDNNLISREEY
;
A
#
# COMPACT_ATOMS: atom_id res chain seq x y z
N MET A 1 15.90 60.59 11.36
CA MET A 1 14.72 59.91 11.92
C MET A 1 13.60 60.04 10.90
N GLU A 2 13.00 59.05 10.27
CA GLU A 2 13.13 57.60 10.18
C GLU A 2 12.65 57.25 8.75
N ASN A 3 13.46 56.51 7.99
CA ASN A 3 13.01 55.90 6.74
C ASN A 3 12.18 54.65 7.09
N LYS A 4 10.87 54.69 6.86
CA LYS A 4 10.02 53.49 6.91
C LYS A 4 9.84 52.93 5.51
N ILE A 5 10.56 51.84 5.25
CA ILE A 5 10.35 50.94 4.11
C ILE A 5 8.98 50.28 4.27
N PRO A 6 8.10 50.25 3.25
CA PRO A 6 6.89 49.45 3.33
C PRO A 6 7.26 47.97 3.15
N ILE A 7 6.96 47.18 4.18
CA ILE A 7 7.05 45.72 4.17
C ILE A 7 6.06 45.20 3.13
N LYS A 8 6.57 44.67 2.01
CA LYS A 8 5.79 43.85 1.10
C LYS A 8 5.36 42.59 1.86
N ASN A 9 4.06 42.46 2.10
CA ASN A 9 3.46 41.20 2.51
C ASN A 9 3.70 40.15 1.41
N PHE A 10 4.71 39.30 1.60
CA PHE A 10 4.88 38.09 0.81
C PHE A 10 3.75 37.13 1.15
N ASN A 11 2.72 37.13 0.32
CA ASN A 11 1.68 36.12 0.32
C ASN A 11 2.31 34.84 -0.27
N ILE A 12 2.81 33.95 0.58
CA ILE A 12 3.32 32.64 0.17
C ILE A 12 2.09 31.76 -0.16
N ASN A 13 1.80 31.63 -1.45
CA ASN A 13 0.87 30.65 -1.99
C ASN A 13 1.60 29.31 -2.19
N PRO A 14 1.27 28.21 -1.48
CA PRO A 14 1.72 26.89 -1.89
C PRO A 14 0.68 26.33 -2.88
N ILE A 15 0.78 26.74 -4.15
CA ILE A 15 0.05 26.07 -5.23
C ILE A 15 0.90 24.88 -5.67
N ASN A 16 0.81 23.77 -4.93
CA ASN A 16 1.21 22.47 -5.49
C ASN A 16 0.10 22.06 -6.47
N GLU A 17 0.37 22.20 -7.77
CA GLU A 17 -0.47 21.62 -8.80
C GLU A 17 -0.24 20.12 -8.89
N PHE A 18 -1.32 19.35 -8.77
CA PHE A 18 -1.31 17.89 -8.86
C PHE A 18 -1.96 17.49 -10.18
N SER A 19 -1.23 16.77 -11.03
CA SER A 19 -1.80 16.17 -12.24
C SER A 19 -2.38 14.79 -11.93
N ILE A 20 -3.62 14.56 -12.39
CA ILE A 20 -4.37 13.31 -12.22
C ILE A 20 -4.53 12.67 -13.60
N ILE A 21 -3.89 11.52 -13.81
CA ILE A 21 -4.01 10.75 -15.06
C ILE A 21 -4.82 9.48 -14.77
N GLN A 22 -5.89 9.26 -15.54
CA GLN A 22 -6.72 8.04 -15.48
C GLN A 22 -6.25 7.07 -16.56
N GLU A 23 -5.83 5.87 -16.16
CA GLU A 23 -5.57 4.75 -17.06
C GLU A 23 -6.77 3.78 -16.99
N ASN A 24 -7.47 3.63 -18.12
CA ASN A 24 -8.58 2.69 -18.23
C ASN A 24 -8.04 1.27 -18.33
N ASN A 25 -8.47 0.39 -17.42
CA ASN A 25 -8.44 -1.04 -17.63
C ASN A 25 -9.83 -1.60 -17.29
N GLU A 26 -10.38 -2.35 -18.22
CA GLU A 26 -11.61 -3.10 -18.02
C GLU A 26 -11.34 -4.21 -17.00
N ASN A 27 -12.13 -4.24 -15.92
CA ASN A 27 -12.81 -5.43 -15.39
C ASN A 27 -13.46 -5.12 -14.03
N ASN A 28 -14.80 -5.13 -14.04
CA ASN A 28 -15.67 -4.98 -12.87
C ASN A 28 -15.80 -6.29 -12.09
N SER A 29 -15.65 -6.25 -10.75
CA SER A 29 -16.64 -6.86 -9.84
C SER A 29 -16.45 -6.37 -8.39
N THR A 30 -17.57 -6.30 -7.68
CA THR A 30 -17.78 -5.58 -6.42
C THR A 30 -17.96 -6.57 -5.25
N TYR A 31 -17.50 -6.17 -4.05
CA TYR A 31 -17.70 -6.75 -2.69
C TYR A 31 -16.67 -7.77 -2.14
N GLY A 32 -15.96 -7.37 -1.06
CA GLY A 32 -15.23 -8.25 -0.12
C GLY A 32 -13.70 -8.17 -0.15
N LEU A 33 -13.15 -6.98 0.08
CA LEU A 33 -11.88 -6.50 -0.52
C LEU A 33 -10.55 -6.97 0.10
N ILE A 34 -10.46 -8.17 0.69
CA ILE A 34 -9.17 -8.89 0.74
C ILE A 34 -9.44 -10.39 0.67
N ARG A 35 -9.88 -10.88 -0.49
CA ARG A 35 -9.75 -12.33 -0.75
C ARG A 35 -8.32 -12.67 -1.13
N LYS A 36 -7.65 -11.82 -1.91
CA LYS A 36 -6.28 -12.05 -2.38
C LYS A 36 -5.33 -10.95 -1.92
N ILE A 37 -4.14 -11.34 -1.44
CA ILE A 37 -3.04 -10.43 -1.08
C ILE A 37 -1.83 -10.82 -1.91
N ASN A 38 -1.27 -9.85 -2.64
CA ASN A 38 -0.01 -10.01 -3.35
C ASN A 38 1.09 -9.36 -2.51
N VAL A 39 2.16 -10.10 -2.24
CA VAL A 39 3.26 -9.67 -1.39
C VAL A 39 4.57 -9.88 -2.14
N ILE A 40 5.37 -8.81 -2.21
CA ILE A 40 6.73 -8.84 -2.72
C ILE A 40 7.67 -8.79 -1.52
N ARG A 41 8.57 -9.76 -1.40
CA ARG A 41 9.56 -9.81 -0.32
C ARG A 41 10.97 -9.80 -0.88
N HIS A 42 11.85 -9.01 -0.29
CA HIS A 42 13.25 -8.95 -0.65
C HIS A 42 14.10 -9.62 0.44
N GLN A 43 14.94 -10.58 0.05
CA GLN A 43 15.89 -11.25 0.95
C GLN A 43 17.25 -11.32 0.26
N GLY A 44 18.18 -10.48 0.72
CA GLY A 44 19.45 -10.28 0.03
C GLY A 44 19.22 -9.78 -1.40
N LYS A 45 19.80 -10.47 -2.39
CA LYS A 45 19.65 -10.15 -3.82
C LYS A 45 18.40 -10.77 -4.47
N HIS A 46 17.58 -11.48 -3.72
CA HIS A 46 16.44 -12.22 -4.26
C HIS A 46 15.12 -11.55 -3.93
N THR A 47 14.24 -11.51 -4.93
CA THR A 47 12.87 -11.03 -4.81
C THR A 47 11.92 -12.23 -4.91
N TYR A 48 11.01 -12.35 -3.96
CA TYR A 48 10.02 -13.41 -3.88
C TYR A 48 8.62 -12.84 -4.00
N TYR A 49 7.81 -13.46 -4.83
CA TYR A 49 6.43 -13.09 -5.06
C TYR A 49 5.52 -14.14 -4.43
N TYR A 50 4.63 -13.70 -3.55
CA TYR A 50 3.66 -14.56 -2.90
C TYR A 50 2.26 -14.01 -3.16
N GLN A 51 1.37 -14.91 -3.55
CA GLN A 51 -0.04 -14.64 -3.62
C GLN A 51 -0.76 -15.46 -2.57
N TYR A 52 -1.38 -14.77 -1.63
CA TYR A 52 -2.20 -15.36 -0.59
C TYR A 52 -3.67 -15.21 -0.92
N ASN A 53 -4.46 -16.23 -0.60
CA ASN A 53 -5.91 -16.20 -0.66
C ASN A 53 -6.47 -16.51 0.73
N ILE A 54 -7.10 -15.53 1.37
CA ILE A 54 -7.64 -15.67 2.72
C ILE A 54 -8.93 -16.49 2.66
N LEU A 55 -8.89 -17.68 3.23
CA LEU A 55 -10.05 -18.57 3.28
C LEU A 55 -10.89 -18.30 4.53
N ASN A 56 -10.26 -17.98 5.65
CA ASN A 56 -10.94 -17.63 6.89
C ASN A 56 -10.04 -16.77 7.80
N LEU A 57 -10.47 -15.58 8.18
CA LEU A 57 -9.70 -14.69 9.06
C LEU A 57 -9.69 -15.18 10.51
N ARG A 58 -10.88 -15.48 11.06
CA ARG A 58 -11.17 -15.71 12.48
C ARG A 58 -10.52 -14.68 13.44
N ASN A 59 -10.57 -14.95 14.75
CA ASN A 59 -10.28 -13.98 15.80
C ASN A 59 -9.09 -14.41 16.67
N TYR A 60 -8.49 -13.46 17.37
CA TYR A 60 -7.55 -13.78 18.46
C TYR A 60 -8.35 -14.24 19.70
N PRO A 61 -7.97 -15.35 20.33
CA PRO A 61 -8.55 -15.74 21.62
C PRO A 61 -8.10 -14.78 22.72
N THR A 62 -8.81 -14.78 23.86
CA THR A 62 -8.47 -13.95 25.03
C THR A 62 -7.01 -14.10 25.44
N ASN A 63 -6.53 -15.35 25.48
CA ASN A 63 -5.13 -15.67 25.77
C ASN A 63 -4.37 -15.94 24.47
N VAL A 64 -4.04 -14.86 23.75
CA VAL A 64 -3.37 -14.95 22.45
C VAL A 64 -1.91 -15.41 22.59
N ARG A 65 -1.51 -16.36 21.74
CA ARG A 65 -0.12 -16.81 21.59
C ARG A 65 0.58 -16.00 20.51
N TYR A 66 1.90 -15.95 20.61
CA TYR A 66 2.76 -15.18 19.71
C TYR A 66 3.80 -16.09 19.06
N THR A 67 4.24 -15.75 17.85
CA THR A 67 5.43 -16.35 17.26
C THR A 67 6.66 -16.03 18.12
N GLN A 68 7.59 -16.96 18.25
CA GLN A 68 8.70 -16.84 19.21
C GLN A 68 9.62 -15.65 18.92
N ARG A 69 10.06 -15.49 17.66
CA ARG A 69 11.05 -14.46 17.27
C ARG A 69 10.41 -13.13 16.90
N SER A 70 9.45 -13.15 15.97
CA SER A 70 8.87 -11.93 15.40
C SER A 70 7.61 -11.44 16.14
N ARG A 71 7.18 -12.15 17.19
CA ARG A 71 6.09 -11.73 18.08
C ARG A 71 4.78 -11.40 17.35
N HIS A 72 4.46 -12.10 16.26
CA HIS A 72 3.15 -11.97 15.60
C HIS A 72 2.09 -12.73 16.39
N ARG A 73 0.90 -12.13 16.53
CA ARG A 73 -0.25 -12.77 17.16
C ARG A 73 -0.78 -13.92 16.31
N ILE A 74 -1.15 -15.01 16.96
CA ILE A 74 -1.62 -16.20 16.27
C ILE A 74 -3.15 -16.31 16.41
N PRO A 75 -3.91 -16.21 15.31
CA PRO A 75 -5.37 -16.29 15.32
C PRO A 75 -5.87 -17.73 15.52
N ASN A 76 -7.04 -17.89 16.14
CA ASN A 76 -7.69 -19.19 16.29
C ASN A 76 -8.60 -19.50 15.10
N GLY A 77 -8.40 -20.63 14.44
CA GLY A 77 -9.17 -21.14 13.31
C GLY A 77 -8.93 -20.44 11.97
N TYR A 78 -7.91 -19.60 11.90
CA TYR A 78 -7.48 -18.94 10.69
C TYR A 78 -7.07 -19.94 9.61
N ARG A 79 -7.41 -19.61 8.35
CA ARG A 79 -7.08 -20.40 7.17
C ARG A 79 -6.67 -19.50 6.02
N ILE A 80 -5.53 -19.81 5.40
CA ILE A 80 -5.02 -19.11 4.24
C ILE A 80 -4.51 -20.10 3.22
N GLN A 81 -4.70 -19.79 1.96
CA GLN A 81 -4.13 -20.50 0.84
C GLN A 81 -2.97 -19.68 0.27
N VAL A 82 -1.88 -20.32 -0.11
CA VAL A 82 -0.72 -19.66 -0.73
C VAL A 82 -0.16 -20.56 -1.83
N LEU A 83 0.26 -19.96 -2.94
CA LEU A 83 0.99 -20.65 -4.00
C LEU A 83 2.49 -20.54 -3.72
N ILE A 84 3.14 -21.65 -3.42
CA ILE A 84 4.60 -21.70 -3.22
C ILE A 84 5.13 -22.95 -3.93
N TYR A 85 6.21 -22.80 -4.71
CA TYR A 85 6.84 -23.89 -5.45
C TYR A 85 5.84 -24.67 -6.32
N GLU A 86 5.00 -23.94 -7.06
CA GLU A 86 3.97 -24.50 -7.96
C GLU A 86 2.93 -25.39 -7.26
N ARG A 87 2.82 -25.28 -5.92
CA ARG A 87 1.88 -26.04 -5.12
C ARG A 87 0.93 -25.09 -4.40
N GLU A 88 -0.36 -25.39 -4.53
CA GLU A 88 -1.39 -24.75 -3.72
C GLU A 88 -1.35 -25.37 -2.32
N ILE A 89 -1.04 -24.52 -1.34
CA ILE A 89 -0.87 -24.92 0.04
C ILE A 89 -1.93 -24.20 0.87
N ILE A 90 -2.63 -24.94 1.73
CA ILE A 90 -3.57 -24.39 2.70
C ILE A 90 -2.97 -24.54 4.09
N CYS A 91 -2.77 -23.41 4.75
CA CYS A 91 -2.28 -23.31 6.12
C CYS A 91 -3.43 -22.97 7.06
N GLN A 92 -3.42 -23.58 8.25
CA GLN A 92 -4.45 -23.38 9.26
C GLN A 92 -3.84 -23.33 10.67
N THR A 93 -4.32 -22.42 11.51
CA THR A 93 -3.99 -22.38 12.93
C THR A 93 -5.24 -22.60 13.76
N ASN A 94 -5.20 -23.52 14.73
CA ASN A 94 -6.29 -23.77 15.69
C ASN A 94 -5.72 -23.83 17.11
N TYR A 95 -6.46 -23.33 18.09
CA TYR A 95 -6.13 -23.52 19.50
C TYR A 95 -6.76 -24.81 20.02
N GLU A 96 -5.99 -25.58 20.76
CA GLU A 96 -6.45 -26.73 21.53
C GLU A 96 -6.97 -26.28 22.90
N PHE A 97 -7.73 -27.15 23.59
CA PHE A 97 -8.27 -26.88 24.94
C PHE A 97 -7.19 -26.50 25.97
N ASN A 98 -5.97 -27.02 25.81
CA ASN A 98 -4.81 -26.72 26.65
C ASN A 98 -4.12 -25.37 26.32
N GLY A 99 -4.66 -24.60 25.37
CA GLY A 99 -4.10 -23.32 24.92
C GLY A 99 -2.85 -23.42 24.04
N LYS A 100 -2.48 -24.63 23.58
CA LYS A 100 -1.48 -24.83 22.53
C LYS A 100 -2.08 -24.53 21.17
N VAL A 101 -1.24 -24.14 20.23
CA VAL A 101 -1.65 -23.88 18.85
C VAL A 101 -1.22 -25.04 17.97
N MET A 102 -2.18 -25.61 17.26
CA MET A 102 -1.96 -26.55 16.17
C MET A 102 -1.81 -25.80 14.85
N TYR A 103 -0.68 -26.02 14.20
CA TYR A 103 -0.32 -25.51 12.89
C TYR A 103 -0.45 -26.64 11.89
N LYS A 104 -1.42 -26.53 10.97
CA LYS A 104 -1.68 -27.51 9.93
C LYS A 104 -1.34 -26.95 8.56
N VAL A 105 -0.62 -27.73 7.78
CA VAL A 105 -0.31 -27.43 6.38
C VAL A 105 -0.86 -28.57 5.54
N THR A 106 -1.62 -28.25 4.51
CA THR A 106 -2.26 -29.22 3.60
C THR A 106 -1.96 -28.86 2.17
N TRP A 107 -1.66 -29.85 1.33
CA TRP A 107 -1.40 -29.65 -0.09
C TRP A 107 -1.85 -30.88 -0.89
N LYS A 108 -1.84 -30.75 -2.22
CA LYS A 108 -2.05 -31.88 -3.13
C LYS A 108 -0.76 -32.18 -3.88
N GLU A 109 -0.43 -33.46 -3.98
CA GLU A 109 0.62 -33.95 -4.87
C GLU A 109 0.13 -34.02 -6.33
N LYS A 110 1.05 -34.24 -7.27
CA LYS A 110 0.76 -34.31 -8.71
C LYS A 110 -0.26 -35.40 -9.07
N ASP A 111 -0.28 -36.48 -8.30
CA ASP A 111 -1.24 -37.59 -8.38
C ASP A 111 -2.62 -37.26 -7.76
N ARG A 112 -2.84 -36.00 -7.35
CA ARG A 112 -4.03 -35.48 -6.65
C ARG A 112 -4.21 -36.03 -5.23
N LYS A 113 -3.24 -36.76 -4.68
CA LYS A 113 -3.26 -37.22 -3.29
C LYS A 113 -3.18 -36.03 -2.34
N LYS A 114 -4.09 -35.96 -1.36
CA LYS A 114 -4.08 -34.92 -0.32
C LYS A 114 -3.07 -35.31 0.75
N CYS A 115 -2.09 -34.45 0.97
CA CYS A 115 -1.06 -34.60 1.98
C CYS A 115 -1.22 -33.52 3.05
N TYR A 116 -0.75 -33.80 4.26
CA TYR A 116 -0.77 -32.84 5.35
C TYR A 116 0.33 -33.07 6.38
N VAL A 117 0.70 -32.01 7.07
CA VAL A 117 1.53 -32.05 8.29
C VAL A 117 0.87 -31.22 9.37
N ASN A 118 1.08 -31.63 10.62
CA ASN A 118 0.63 -30.91 11.80
C ASN A 118 1.82 -30.67 12.73
N SER A 119 1.91 -29.48 13.31
CA SER A 119 2.86 -29.18 14.38
C SER A 119 2.14 -28.53 15.56
N LEU A 120 2.49 -28.94 16.77
CA LEU A 120 2.11 -28.26 18.02
C LEU A 120 3.25 -27.38 18.55
N ARG A 121 4.41 -27.37 17.87
CA ARG A 121 5.61 -26.64 18.30
C ARG A 121 5.61 -25.21 17.78
N SER A 122 5.52 -25.04 16.47
CA SER A 122 5.50 -23.71 15.84
C SER A 122 5.12 -23.78 14.36
N ALA A 123 4.80 -22.62 13.78
CA ALA A 123 4.65 -22.47 12.33
C ALA A 123 5.93 -22.86 11.57
N SER A 124 7.11 -22.55 12.12
CA SER A 124 8.40 -22.89 11.48
C SER A 124 8.68 -24.38 11.51
N ASP A 125 8.27 -25.07 12.57
CA ASP A 125 8.36 -26.54 12.65
C ASP A 125 7.41 -27.19 11.64
N ALA A 126 6.18 -26.69 11.49
CA ALA A 126 5.27 -27.13 10.44
C ALA A 126 5.86 -26.88 9.04
N ALA A 127 6.47 -25.72 8.78
CA ALA A 127 7.12 -25.41 7.51
C ALA A 127 8.33 -26.32 7.24
N LYS A 128 9.11 -26.66 8.28
CA LYS A 128 10.23 -27.59 8.19
C LYS A 128 9.74 -29.01 7.86
N GLN A 129 8.67 -29.47 8.49
CA GLN A 129 8.06 -30.78 8.21
C GLN A 129 7.42 -30.84 6.82
N PHE A 130 6.87 -29.72 6.35
CA PHE A 130 6.34 -29.56 5.00
C PHE A 130 7.42 -29.75 3.91
N LYS A 131 8.71 -29.91 4.28
CA LYS A 131 9.86 -30.40 3.46
C LYS A 131 9.71 -30.24 1.95
N ILE A 132 9.46 -29.01 1.50
CA ILE A 132 9.94 -28.57 0.19
C ILE A 132 11.23 -27.84 0.48
N THR A 133 12.33 -28.57 0.52
CA THR A 133 13.58 -27.98 0.04
C THR A 133 13.28 -27.60 -1.41
N ASN A 134 13.28 -26.30 -1.70
CA ASN A 134 13.52 -25.89 -3.07
C ASN A 134 14.79 -26.61 -3.55
N ALA A 135 14.94 -26.82 -4.86
CA ALA A 135 16.18 -27.39 -5.43
C ALA A 135 17.47 -26.65 -5.02
N LYS A 136 17.33 -25.52 -4.31
CA LYS A 136 18.38 -24.64 -3.77
C LYS A 136 18.59 -24.75 -2.24
N GLY A 137 17.95 -25.69 -1.54
CA GLY A 137 18.25 -26.01 -0.13
C GLY A 137 17.86 -24.97 0.94
N SER A 138 17.09 -23.92 0.61
CA SER A 138 16.69 -22.91 1.59
C SER A 138 15.49 -23.35 2.43
N THR A 139 15.41 -22.88 3.68
CA THR A 139 14.29 -23.15 4.58
C THR A 139 13.17 -22.11 4.42
N LEU A 140 11.96 -22.58 4.13
CA LEU A 140 10.77 -21.71 4.07
C LEU A 140 10.40 -21.23 5.48
N SER A 141 10.25 -19.91 5.67
CA SER A 141 9.82 -19.34 6.93
C SER A 141 8.36 -19.72 7.24
N GLY A 142 8.11 -20.25 8.44
CA GLY A 142 6.75 -20.57 8.90
C GLY A 142 5.85 -19.35 9.00
N VAL A 143 6.40 -18.20 9.38
CA VAL A 143 5.64 -16.93 9.43
C VAL A 143 5.14 -16.57 8.03
N ILE A 144 6.02 -16.67 7.03
CA ILE A 144 5.69 -16.40 5.62
C ILE A 144 4.70 -17.43 5.09
N LEU A 145 4.91 -18.71 5.35
CA LEU A 145 4.03 -19.79 4.89
C LEU A 145 2.59 -19.59 5.39
N PHE A 146 2.43 -19.17 6.64
CA PHE A 146 1.12 -18.90 7.24
C PHE A 146 0.62 -17.46 7.01
N GLY A 147 1.44 -16.56 6.43
CA GLY A 147 1.08 -15.15 6.27
C GLY A 147 0.77 -14.45 7.59
N LEU A 148 1.46 -14.81 8.68
CA LEU A 148 1.24 -14.22 10.01
C LEU A 148 1.86 -12.82 10.14
N ASP A 149 2.79 -12.47 9.23
CA ASP A 149 3.42 -11.16 9.10
C ASP A 149 2.56 -10.15 8.33
N LEU A 150 1.41 -10.58 7.78
CA LEU A 150 0.57 -9.72 6.96
C LEU A 150 -0.25 -8.75 7.84
N GLU A 151 0.31 -7.56 8.06
CA GLU A 151 -0.28 -6.51 8.90
C GLU A 151 -1.72 -6.14 8.48
N CYS A 152 -2.01 -6.12 7.18
CA CYS A 152 -3.36 -5.86 6.68
C CYS A 152 -4.40 -6.86 7.19
N ILE A 153 -4.00 -8.10 7.47
CA ILE A 153 -4.89 -9.13 8.05
C ILE A 153 -5.15 -8.82 9.52
N GLU A 154 -4.13 -8.35 10.24
CA GLU A 154 -4.23 -7.97 11.65
C GLU A 154 -5.14 -6.76 11.86
N LEU A 155 -4.93 -5.69 11.08
CA LEU A 155 -5.77 -4.48 11.11
C LEU A 155 -7.25 -4.80 10.83
N ARG A 156 -7.49 -5.72 9.90
CA ARG A 156 -8.85 -6.16 9.55
C ARG A 156 -9.51 -6.97 10.66
N ARG A 157 -8.78 -7.85 11.35
CA ARG A 157 -9.31 -8.61 12.51
C ARG A 157 -9.70 -7.71 13.66
N GLU A 158 -8.92 -6.68 13.93
CA GLU A 158 -9.16 -5.77 15.04
C GLU A 158 -10.28 -4.75 14.75
N ASN A 159 -10.93 -4.82 13.59
CA ASN A 159 -11.89 -3.82 13.12
C ASN A 159 -11.31 -2.39 13.10
N LYS A 160 -9.99 -2.21 13.13
CA LYS A 160 -9.35 -0.88 13.00
C LYS A 160 -9.61 -0.26 11.62
N GLU A 161 -9.88 -1.08 10.60
CA GLU A 161 -10.37 -0.60 9.30
C GLU A 161 -11.80 -0.01 9.35
N ASN A 162 -12.61 -0.36 10.36
CA ASN A 162 -14.02 0.03 10.48
C ASN A 162 -14.28 1.12 11.54
N ILE A 163 -13.26 1.57 12.29
CA ILE A 163 -13.37 2.79 13.08
C ILE A 163 -13.18 3.96 12.11
N LEU A 164 -14.18 4.22 11.26
CA LEU A 164 -14.26 5.50 10.57
C LEU A 164 -14.49 6.57 11.64
N PRO A 165 -13.60 7.57 11.82
CA PRO A 165 -13.91 8.77 12.59
C PRO A 165 -15.33 9.23 12.29
N ILE A 166 -16.08 9.71 13.29
CA ILE A 166 -17.47 10.19 13.14
C ILE A 166 -17.63 11.13 11.93
N ASN A 167 -16.59 11.91 11.61
CA ASN A 167 -16.50 12.80 10.46
C ASN A 167 -16.51 12.11 9.08
N LEU A 168 -16.09 10.85 8.97
CA LEU A 168 -16.13 10.07 7.73
C LEU A 168 -17.50 9.47 7.45
N LYS A 169 -18.33 9.18 8.47
CA LYS A 169 -19.73 8.77 8.28
C LYS A 169 -20.55 9.84 7.54
N LYS A 170 -20.18 11.12 7.65
CA LYS A 170 -20.81 12.24 6.96
C LYS A 170 -20.34 12.41 5.50
N LYS A 171 -19.18 11.83 5.12
CA LYS A 171 -18.63 11.97 3.77
C LYS A 171 -19.22 10.90 2.86
N LYS A 172 -19.83 11.31 1.75
CA LYS A 172 -20.25 10.38 0.69
C LYS A 172 -19.03 9.56 0.19
N PRO A 173 -19.18 8.23 0.01
CA PRO A 173 -18.14 7.39 -0.58
C PRO A 173 -17.66 7.96 -1.91
N PHE A 174 -16.37 7.78 -2.24
CA PHE A 174 -15.79 8.29 -3.48
C PHE A 174 -16.52 7.78 -4.72
N SER A 175 -16.94 6.51 -4.69
CA SER A 175 -17.76 5.85 -5.72
C SER A 175 -19.10 6.56 -5.97
N ASN A 176 -19.65 7.21 -4.95
CA ASN A 176 -20.98 7.83 -4.98
C ASN A 176 -20.92 9.32 -5.37
N LEU A 177 -19.73 9.84 -5.69
CA LEU A 177 -19.58 11.20 -6.21
C LEU A 177 -20.00 11.25 -7.67
N LYS A 178 -20.94 12.14 -7.98
CA LYS A 178 -21.55 12.23 -9.31
C LYS A 178 -20.67 12.99 -10.31
N SER A 179 -20.01 14.06 -9.87
CA SER A 179 -19.24 14.92 -10.79
C SER A 179 -17.74 14.68 -10.73
N ARG A 180 -17.08 14.86 -11.89
CA ARG A 180 -15.61 14.81 -12.01
C ARG A 180 -14.94 15.86 -11.12
N SER A 181 -15.52 17.06 -11.02
CA SER A 181 -15.03 18.12 -10.13
C SER A 181 -15.03 17.69 -8.66
N GLN A 182 -16.09 17.04 -8.18
CA GLN A 182 -16.14 16.52 -6.80
C GLN A 182 -15.09 15.42 -6.55
N LYS A 183 -14.90 14.52 -7.52
CA LYS A 183 -13.87 13.47 -7.47
C LYS A 183 -12.47 14.09 -7.44
N ASN A 184 -12.17 15.03 -8.34
CA ASN A 184 -10.89 15.72 -8.40
C ASN A 184 -10.58 16.50 -7.12
N LYS A 185 -11.55 17.24 -6.56
CA LYS A 185 -11.39 17.92 -5.26
C LYS A 185 -11.03 16.94 -4.14
N ARG A 186 -11.63 15.74 -4.14
CA ARG A 186 -11.33 14.72 -3.13
C ARG A 186 -9.94 14.12 -3.31
N LEU A 187 -9.56 13.83 -4.55
CA LEU A 187 -8.22 13.34 -4.88
C LEU A 187 -7.14 14.37 -4.53
N LYS A 188 -7.37 15.66 -4.82
CA LYS A 188 -6.45 16.75 -4.44
C LYS A 188 -6.28 16.85 -2.92
N LYS A 189 -7.36 16.75 -2.16
CA LYS A 189 -7.28 16.74 -0.69
C LYS A 189 -6.54 15.50 -0.17
N LEU A 190 -6.84 14.32 -0.72
CA LEU A 190 -6.13 13.09 -0.37
C LEU A 190 -4.63 13.19 -0.67
N ALA A 191 -4.26 13.76 -1.81
CA ALA A 191 -2.87 14.00 -2.18
C ALA A 191 -2.17 14.90 -1.15
N LEU A 192 -2.78 16.02 -0.78
CA LEU A 192 -2.24 16.93 0.24
C LEU A 192 -2.04 16.21 1.58
N ASP A 193 -3.06 15.50 2.07
CA ASP A 193 -3.00 14.78 3.33
C ASP A 193 -1.89 13.71 3.32
N ILE A 194 -1.73 12.98 2.20
CA ILE A 194 -0.67 11.99 2.03
C ILE A 194 0.69 12.70 2.03
N ASN A 195 0.89 13.74 1.24
CA ASN A 195 2.19 14.41 1.13
C ASN A 195 2.69 14.91 2.48
N SER A 196 1.80 15.55 3.26
CA SER A 196 2.12 16.03 4.61
C SER A 196 2.51 14.87 5.54
N ASN A 197 1.68 13.83 5.63
CA ASN A 197 1.97 12.70 6.52
C ASN A 197 3.22 11.90 6.09
N THR A 198 3.50 11.83 4.79
CA THR A 198 4.67 11.09 4.28
C THR A 198 5.96 11.81 4.69
N LYS A 199 5.95 13.14 4.69
CA LYS A 199 7.09 13.95 5.15
C LYS A 199 7.40 13.68 6.62
N ASP A 200 6.39 13.77 7.48
CA ASP A 200 6.54 13.47 8.92
C ASP A 200 7.07 12.03 9.14
N LEU A 201 6.60 11.07 8.33
CA LEU A 201 7.04 9.68 8.40
C LEU A 201 8.51 9.52 7.99
N PHE A 202 8.94 10.18 6.92
CA PHE A 202 10.35 10.18 6.50
C PHE A 202 11.26 10.79 7.57
N ASP A 203 10.85 11.91 8.16
CA ASP A 203 11.58 12.58 9.22
C ASP A 203 11.73 11.68 10.46
N SER A 204 10.64 11.01 10.88
CA SER A 204 10.67 10.10 12.04
C SER A 204 11.62 8.91 11.88
N HIS A 205 11.95 8.53 10.64
CA HIS A 205 12.88 7.44 10.33
C HIS A 205 14.24 7.94 9.82
N ARG A 206 14.52 9.25 9.91
CA ARG A 206 15.76 9.89 9.47
C ARG A 206 16.10 9.66 7.98
N PHE A 207 15.09 9.53 7.12
CA PHE A 207 15.31 9.56 5.68
C PHE A 207 15.47 11.02 5.22
N SER A 208 16.69 11.42 4.89
CA SER A 208 16.99 12.71 4.27
C SER A 208 16.98 12.64 2.75
N ASN A 209 16.68 13.75 2.07
CA ASN A 209 16.72 13.88 0.59
C ASN A 209 15.81 12.90 -0.16
N ILE A 210 14.69 12.51 0.44
CA ILE A 210 13.68 11.65 -0.18
C ILE A 210 12.46 12.48 -0.58
N ASN A 211 11.92 12.20 -1.77
CA ASN A 211 10.67 12.78 -2.26
C ASN A 211 9.74 11.66 -2.70
N LEU A 212 8.45 11.79 -2.37
CA LEU A 212 7.43 10.93 -2.95
C LEU A 212 7.18 11.39 -4.39
N ASP A 213 7.55 10.59 -5.40
CA ASP A 213 7.38 10.96 -6.81
C ASP A 213 5.92 10.83 -7.28
N SER A 214 5.34 9.64 -7.12
CA SER A 214 3.96 9.38 -7.52
C SER A 214 3.30 8.28 -6.71
N LEU A 215 1.98 8.35 -6.58
CA LEU A 215 1.13 7.33 -5.96
C LEU A 215 0.14 6.80 -7.00
N LYS A 216 0.14 5.48 -7.23
CA LYS A 216 -0.81 4.80 -8.11
C LYS A 216 -1.92 4.18 -7.26
N LEU A 217 -3.14 4.70 -7.40
CA LEU A 217 -4.34 4.21 -6.73
C LEU A 217 -5.16 3.33 -7.67
N ASN A 218 -5.64 2.18 -7.19
CA ASN A 218 -6.67 1.41 -7.89
C ASN A 218 -8.03 1.70 -7.25
N ILE A 219 -8.90 2.39 -7.98
CA ILE A 219 -10.24 2.74 -7.52
C ILE A 219 -11.24 2.11 -8.49
N GLN A 220 -11.91 1.05 -8.05
CA GLN A 220 -12.93 0.32 -8.83
C GLN A 220 -12.42 -0.15 -10.21
N GLY A 221 -11.17 -0.63 -10.29
CA GLY A 221 -10.57 -1.10 -11.53
C GLY A 221 -9.91 0.00 -12.37
N GLN A 222 -10.13 1.28 -12.04
CA GLN A 222 -9.45 2.39 -12.69
C GLN A 222 -8.18 2.74 -11.92
N PHE A 223 -7.07 2.83 -12.65
CA PHE A 223 -5.83 3.31 -12.07
C PHE A 223 -5.78 4.83 -12.15
N ILE A 224 -5.61 5.46 -11.00
CA ILE A 224 -5.42 6.91 -10.87
C ILE A 224 -4.01 7.14 -10.37
N ARG A 225 -3.20 7.84 -11.16
CA ARG A 225 -1.86 8.26 -10.73
C ARG A 225 -1.93 9.69 -10.20
N ILE A 226 -1.50 9.87 -8.96
CA ILE A 226 -1.24 11.18 -8.35
C ILE A 226 0.26 11.42 -8.48
N LYS A 227 0.65 12.45 -9.24
CA LYS A 227 2.05 12.90 -9.30
C LYS A 227 2.25 14.03 -8.28
N PHE A 228 3.33 13.93 -7.51
CA PHE A 228 3.74 14.92 -6.50
C PHE A 228 4.89 15.79 -7.00
N SER A 229 5.22 15.72 -8.30
CA SER A 229 6.22 16.55 -8.94
C SER A 229 5.96 18.04 -8.69
N ASN A 230 7.01 18.77 -8.31
CA ASN A 230 6.98 20.22 -8.24
C ASN A 230 6.86 20.76 -9.68
N PHE A 231 5.63 21.04 -10.12
CA PHE A 231 5.36 21.71 -11.39
C PHE A 231 5.76 23.19 -11.39
N ASN A 232 6.34 23.71 -10.29
CA ASN A 232 6.80 25.09 -10.22
C ASN A 232 7.74 25.47 -11.37
N ASN A 233 8.54 24.52 -11.87
CA ASN A 233 9.44 24.82 -12.98
C ASN A 233 8.73 24.99 -14.33
N GLU A 234 7.55 24.39 -14.55
CA GLU A 234 6.89 24.45 -15.87
C GLU A 234 6.15 25.79 -16.03
N LEU A 235 5.46 26.26 -14.99
CA LEU A 235 4.81 27.58 -14.99
C LEU A 235 5.83 28.73 -14.98
N GLU A 236 6.94 28.59 -14.24
CA GLU A 236 8.02 29.58 -14.22
C GLU A 236 8.78 29.61 -15.56
N SER A 237 8.94 28.46 -16.22
CA SER A 237 9.48 28.38 -17.59
C SER A 237 8.52 29.00 -18.62
N GLN A 238 7.20 28.81 -18.49
CA GLN A 238 6.21 29.43 -19.38
C GLN A 238 6.23 30.96 -19.24
N ILE A 239 6.24 31.48 -18.00
CA ILE A 239 6.30 32.93 -17.73
C ILE A 239 7.63 33.53 -18.24
N GLN A 240 8.74 32.82 -18.09
CA GLN A 240 10.03 33.23 -18.64
C GLN A 240 10.04 33.20 -20.17
N LEU A 241 9.47 32.16 -20.80
CA LEU A 241 9.34 32.08 -22.26
C LEU A 241 8.44 33.18 -22.82
N ASP A 242 7.29 33.44 -22.21
CA ASP A 242 6.38 34.53 -22.60
C ASP A 242 7.06 35.90 -22.43
N SER A 243 7.84 36.08 -21.36
CA SER A 243 8.61 37.31 -21.15
C SER A 243 9.73 37.48 -22.19
N ILE A 244 10.42 36.39 -22.55
CA ILE A 244 11.45 36.40 -23.61
C ILE A 244 10.82 36.67 -24.97
N ILE A 245 9.71 36.03 -25.31
CA ILE A 245 8.95 36.27 -26.55
C ILE A 245 8.50 37.73 -26.61
N HIS A 246 7.92 38.26 -25.53
CA HIS A 246 7.49 39.66 -25.48
C HIS A 246 8.67 40.64 -25.64
N VAL A 247 9.84 40.34 -25.06
CA VAL A 247 11.06 41.15 -25.27
C VAL A 247 11.55 41.02 -26.72
N CYS A 248 11.52 39.83 -27.30
CA CYS A 248 11.88 39.59 -28.70
C CYS A 248 10.93 40.33 -29.66
N ASP A 249 9.62 40.22 -29.47
CA ASP A 249 8.62 40.90 -30.32
C ASP A 249 8.76 42.43 -30.24
N ASN A 250 9.03 42.98 -29.06
CA ASN A 250 9.23 44.42 -28.89
C ASN A 250 10.59 44.94 -29.40
N ASN A 251 11.60 44.08 -29.52
CA ASN A 251 12.95 44.49 -29.98
C ASN A 251 13.28 44.06 -31.42
N LEU A 252 12.56 43.09 -31.99
CA LEU A 252 12.76 42.61 -33.37
C LEU A 252 11.84 43.30 -34.38
N ILE A 253 10.77 43.96 -33.94
CA ILE A 253 10.02 44.90 -34.79
C ILE A 253 10.75 46.24 -34.74
N SER A 254 11.68 46.43 -35.67
CA SER A 254 12.22 47.76 -36.00
C SER A 254 11.06 48.73 -36.18
N ARG A 255 11.03 49.83 -35.42
CA ARG A 255 10.13 50.97 -35.63
C ARG A 255 10.63 51.90 -36.75
N GLU A 256 11.42 51.40 -37.68
CA GLU A 256 11.76 52.07 -38.93
C GLU A 256 11.11 51.33 -40.09
N GLU A 257 9.79 51.50 -40.20
CA GLU A 257 9.01 51.58 -41.45
C GLU A 257 7.53 51.75 -41.07
N TYR A 258 7.18 52.99 -40.74
CA TYR A 258 5.82 53.54 -40.90
C TYR A 258 5.95 54.91 -41.55
#